data_AF-A0AAD6DPI5-F1
#
_entry.id   AF-A0AAD6DPI5-F1
#
_cell.length_a   1.000
_cell.length_b   1.000
_cell.length_c   1.000
_cell.angle_alpha   90.00
_cell.angle_beta   90.00
_cell.angle_gamma   90.00
#
_symmetry.space_group_name_H-M   'P 1'
#
loop_
_entity.id
_entity.type
_entity.pdbx_description
1 polymer ?
#
loop_
_entity_poly.entity_id
_entity_poly.type
_entity_poly.pdbx_seq_one_letter_code
_entity_poly.pdbx_strand_id
1 'polypeptide(L)'
;MVNIPKTRRTYCKSKECHKHTQHKVTQYKAGKASLFAQGKRRYDRKQSGYGGQTKPVFHKKAKTTKKVVLRLECTACKTKKQLALKRCKHFELGGDKKTKGAALFSKREISLFGLWVSHCTLRCVCGGHMMAMEKK
;
A
#
# COMPACT_ATOMS: atom_id res chain seq x y z
N MET A 1 -5.03 3.59 -12.69
CA MET A 1 -4.26 2.74 -11.77
C MET A 1 -2.82 2.69 -12.25
N VAL A 2 -1.83 2.86 -11.36
CA VAL A 2 -0.41 2.71 -11.70
C VAL A 2 0.13 1.48 -10.99
N ASN A 3 0.51 0.46 -11.77
CA ASN A 3 1.10 -0.78 -11.28
C ASN A 3 2.62 -0.77 -11.52
N ILE A 4 3.40 -1.08 -10.48
CA ILE A 4 4.86 -1.21 -10.57
C ILE A 4 5.28 -2.59 -10.05
N PRO A 5 6.18 -3.30 -10.76
CA PRO A 5 6.64 -4.61 -10.32
C PRO A 5 7.46 -4.50 -9.02
N LYS A 6 7.35 -5.52 -8.17
CA LYS A 6 8.14 -5.66 -6.93
C LYS A 6 9.64 -5.82 -7.19
N THR A 7 10.02 -6.20 -8.41
CA THR A 7 11.39 -6.41 -8.85
C THR A 7 11.66 -5.60 -10.13
N ARG A 8 12.79 -4.89 -10.19
CA ARG A 8 13.23 -4.15 -11.38
C ARG A 8 14.74 -4.22 -11.56
N ARG A 9 15.23 -4.47 -12.77
CA ARG A 9 16.67 -4.34 -13.09
C ARG A 9 17.00 -2.87 -13.36
N THR A 10 17.97 -2.32 -12.64
CA THR A 10 18.38 -0.91 -12.76
C THR A 10 19.86 -0.77 -12.48
N TYR A 11 20.47 0.32 -12.95
CA TYR A 11 21.86 0.62 -12.63
C TYR A 11 22.08 0.85 -11.13
N CYS A 12 22.99 0.08 -10.55
CA CYS A 12 23.45 0.26 -9.18
C CYS A 12 24.69 1.18 -9.15
N LYS A 13 24.61 2.25 -8.36
CA LYS A 13 25.70 3.25 -8.22
C LYS A 13 26.79 2.85 -7.22
N SER A 14 26.67 1.69 -6.58
CA SER A 14 27.65 1.28 -5.57
C SER A 14 29.00 0.96 -6.21
N LYS A 15 30.06 1.26 -5.47
CA LYS A 15 31.45 1.00 -5.87
C LYS A 15 31.70 -0.47 -6.26
N GLU A 16 31.02 -1.37 -5.57
CA GLU A 16 31.16 -2.82 -5.78
C GLU A 16 30.39 -3.36 -7.00
N CYS A 17 29.33 -2.68 -7.44
CA CYS A 17 28.46 -3.23 -8.49
C CYS A 17 28.71 -2.56 -9.83
N HIS A 18 28.62 -1.22 -9.90
CA HIS A 18 28.71 -0.44 -11.14
C HIS A 18 28.02 -1.04 -12.38
N LYS A 19 26.94 -1.81 -12.18
CA LYS A 19 26.26 -2.60 -13.22
C LYS A 19 24.76 -2.67 -12.98
N HIS A 20 24.05 -3.20 -13.96
CA HIS A 20 22.59 -3.40 -13.89
C HIS A 20 22.24 -4.66 -13.10
N THR A 21 21.89 -4.48 -11.84
CA THR A 21 21.50 -5.55 -10.93
C THR A 21 19.99 -5.57 -10.68
N GLN A 22 19.51 -6.69 -10.14
CA GLN A 22 18.13 -6.83 -9.69
C GLN A 22 17.92 -6.01 -8.41
N HIS A 23 16.87 -5.18 -8.40
CA HIS A 23 16.48 -4.40 -7.23
C HIS A 23 15.10 -4.86 -6.73
N LYS A 24 14.96 -4.93 -5.40
CA LYS A 24 13.67 -5.04 -4.71
C LYS A 24 13.06 -3.65 -4.59
N VAL A 25 11.82 -3.51 -5.02
CA VAL A 25 11.08 -2.24 -5.04
C VAL A 25 10.11 -2.22 -3.86
N THR A 26 10.25 -1.22 -3.00
CA THR A 26 9.31 -0.96 -1.90
C THR A 26 8.81 0.48 -1.95
N GLN A 27 7.65 0.75 -1.36
CA GLN A 27 7.17 2.11 -1.21
C GLN A 27 7.92 2.79 -0.05
N TYR A 28 8.41 4.00 -0.29
CA TYR A 28 8.98 4.80 0.79
C TYR A 28 7.89 5.23 1.78
N LYS A 29 8.18 5.05 3.06
CA LYS A 29 7.39 5.59 4.17
C LYS A 29 8.25 6.61 4.93
N ALA A 30 7.65 7.73 5.31
CA ALA A 30 8.31 8.69 6.18
C ALA A 30 8.53 8.06 7.56
N GLY A 31 9.72 8.26 8.13
CA GLY A 31 10.03 7.82 9.49
C GLY A 31 9.41 8.72 10.56
N LYS A 32 9.51 8.30 11.83
CA LYS A 32 9.14 9.13 12.98
C LYS A 32 10.01 10.39 13.02
N ALA A 33 9.41 11.54 13.30
CA ALA A 33 10.15 12.79 13.47
C ALA A 33 11.00 12.75 14.75
N SER A 34 12.26 13.17 14.66
CA SER A 34 13.17 13.26 15.81
C SER A 34 12.93 14.56 16.60
N LEU A 35 12.92 14.47 17.93
CA LEU A 35 12.74 15.61 18.85
C LEU A 35 14.04 16.41 19.03
N PHE A 36 15.20 15.77 18.92
CA PHE A 36 16.50 16.38 19.17
C PHE A 36 17.05 17.17 17.97
N ALA A 37 16.35 17.12 16.82
CA ALA A 37 16.70 17.91 15.66
C ALA A 37 16.72 19.41 16.01
N GLN A 38 17.72 20.14 15.52
CA GLN A 38 17.95 21.56 15.87
C GLN A 38 16.68 22.42 15.66
N GLY A 39 15.94 22.19 14.57
CA GLY A 39 14.71 22.93 14.27
C GLY A 39 13.60 22.69 15.31
N LYS A 40 13.45 21.45 15.78
CA LYS A 40 12.44 21.10 16.80
C LYS A 40 12.83 21.67 18.17
N ARG A 41 14.09 21.52 18.59
CA ARG A 41 14.61 22.15 19.82
C ARG A 41 14.39 23.67 19.84
N ARG A 42 14.67 24.34 18.72
CA ARG A 42 14.45 25.79 18.58
C ARG A 42 12.95 26.14 18.63
N TYR A 43 12.10 25.35 17.99
CA TYR A 43 10.65 25.56 17.99
C TYR A 43 10.07 25.43 19.40
N ASP A 44 10.44 24.37 20.11
CA ASP A 44 9.93 24.10 21.47
C ASP A 44 10.36 25.19 22.46
N ARG A 45 11.62 25.64 22.37
CA ARG A 45 12.11 26.79 23.16
C ARG A 45 11.41 28.10 22.80
N LYS A 46 11.02 28.30 21.53
CA LYS A 46 10.27 29.49 21.12
C LYS A 46 8.82 29.41 21.61
N GLN A 47 8.27 28.21 21.67
CA GLN A 47 6.88 27.95 22.03
C GLN A 47 6.64 27.93 23.55
N SER A 48 7.68 27.77 24.37
CA SER A 48 7.59 27.79 25.83
C SER A 48 7.30 29.19 26.38
N GLY A 49 6.46 29.27 27.41
CA GLY A 49 6.04 30.53 28.05
C GLY A 49 4.66 30.98 27.56
N TYR A 50 4.36 32.25 27.75
CA TYR A 50 3.11 32.89 27.31
C TYR A 50 3.25 33.46 25.90
N GLY A 51 2.14 33.68 25.20
CA GLY A 51 2.13 34.29 23.85
C GLY A 51 1.54 33.42 22.73
N GLY A 52 1.01 32.24 23.04
CA GLY A 52 0.25 31.42 22.09
C GLY A 52 1.10 30.78 20.99
N GLN A 53 0.56 30.66 19.78
CA GLN A 53 1.20 29.94 18.68
C GLN A 53 2.25 30.82 17.95
N THR A 54 3.53 30.42 17.97
CA THR A 54 4.64 31.28 17.52
C THR A 54 5.08 31.12 16.06
N LYS A 55 4.56 30.11 15.34
CA LYS A 55 4.80 29.86 13.91
C LYS A 55 3.49 29.61 13.16
N PRO A 56 3.41 30.04 11.88
CA PRO A 56 2.20 29.89 11.10
C PRO A 56 1.85 28.42 10.85
N VAL A 57 0.57 28.08 11.01
CA VAL A 57 0.00 26.78 10.64
C VAL A 57 -0.60 26.91 9.24
N PHE A 58 -0.26 25.96 8.37
CA PHE A 58 -0.74 25.98 6.98
C PHE A 58 -2.12 25.31 6.87
N HIS A 59 -3.16 26.06 6.50
CA HIS A 59 -4.55 25.56 6.41
C HIS A 59 -5.01 25.26 4.97
N LYS A 60 -4.55 26.01 3.96
CA LYS A 60 -5.09 25.97 2.59
C LYS A 60 -4.44 24.87 1.71
N LYS A 61 -4.68 23.60 2.03
CA LYS A 61 -4.16 22.46 1.25
C LYS A 61 -4.92 22.26 -0.08
N ALA A 62 -4.28 22.57 -1.21
CA ALA A 62 -4.88 22.39 -2.54
C ALA A 62 -4.62 21.01 -3.17
N LYS A 63 -3.49 20.37 -2.85
CA LYS A 63 -3.08 19.11 -3.52
C LYS A 63 -3.71 17.89 -2.83
N THR A 64 -4.42 17.08 -3.62
CA THR A 64 -5.11 15.86 -3.15
C THR A 64 -4.20 14.63 -3.12
N THR A 65 -3.16 14.58 -3.95
CA THR A 65 -2.24 13.45 -4.08
C THR A 65 -0.81 13.83 -3.74
N LYS A 66 0.02 12.83 -3.39
CA LYS A 66 1.46 13.00 -3.14
C LYS A 66 2.27 12.39 -4.29
N LYS A 67 3.54 12.79 -4.43
CA LYS A 67 4.48 12.06 -5.30
C LYS A 67 4.87 10.78 -4.57
N VAL A 68 4.62 9.63 -5.17
CA VAL A 68 5.05 8.35 -4.60
C VAL A 68 6.54 8.19 -4.86
N VAL A 69 7.30 7.89 -3.81
CA VAL A 69 8.74 7.60 -3.91
C VAL A 69 8.94 6.11 -3.69
N LEU A 70 9.69 5.49 -4.60
CA LEU A 70 10.10 4.10 -4.51
C LEU A 70 11.47 4.02 -3.84
N ARG A 71 11.64 3.02 -2.98
CA ARG A 71 12.92 2.62 -2.43
C ARG A 71 13.36 1.34 -3.15
N LEU A 72 14.43 1.47 -3.94
CA LEU A 72 15.08 0.37 -4.65
C LEU A 72 16.24 -0.15 -3.81
N GLU A 73 16.18 -1.42 -3.43
CA GLU A 73 17.26 -2.09 -2.70
C GLU A 73 17.95 -3.09 -3.61
N CYS A 74 19.26 -2.94 -3.82
CA CYS A 74 20.06 -3.87 -4.61
C CYS A 74 20.18 -5.21 -3.90
N THR A 75 20.01 -6.33 -4.62
CA THR A 75 20.14 -7.66 -4.02
C THR A 75 21.57 -8.04 -3.65
N ALA A 76 22.57 -7.49 -4.36
CA ALA A 76 23.99 -7.82 -4.14
C ALA A 76 24.62 -6.97 -3.01
N CYS A 77 24.67 -5.65 -3.18
CA CYS A 77 25.35 -4.74 -2.25
C CYS A 77 24.42 -4.09 -1.21
N LYS A 78 23.12 -4.40 -1.23
CA LYS A 78 22.09 -3.84 -0.31
C LYS A 78 21.97 -2.31 -0.31
N THR A 79 22.64 -1.63 -1.23
CA THR A 79 22.52 -0.17 -1.36
C THR A 79 21.11 0.23 -1.79
N LYS A 80 20.67 1.37 -1.27
CA LYS A 80 19.28 1.83 -1.39
C LYS A 80 19.24 3.11 -2.20
N LYS A 81 18.46 3.13 -3.28
CA LYS A 81 18.24 4.29 -4.15
C LYS A 81 16.78 4.72 -4.10
N GLN A 82 16.54 6.02 -4.11
CA GLN A 82 15.18 6.57 -4.16
C GLN A 82 14.83 7.01 -5.59
N LEU A 83 13.62 6.69 -6.06
CA LEU A 83 13.08 7.17 -7.32
C LEU A 83 11.69 7.78 -7.10
N ALA A 84 11.53 9.06 -7.44
CA ALA A 84 10.24 9.74 -7.37
C ALA A 84 9.45 9.52 -8.66
N LEU A 85 8.17 9.19 -8.52
CA LEU A 85 7.23 9.10 -9.64
C LEU A 85 6.45 10.40 -9.83
N LYS A 86 5.72 10.49 -10.94
CA LYS A 86 4.66 11.49 -11.13
C LYS A 86 3.54 11.26 -10.11
N ARG A 87 2.71 12.27 -9.86
CA ARG A 87 1.58 12.16 -8.91
C ARG A 87 0.53 11.20 -9.46
N CYS A 88 0.03 10.32 -8.62
CA CYS A 88 -1.01 9.34 -8.95
C CYS A 88 -2.00 9.22 -7.79
N LYS A 89 -3.27 8.91 -8.10
CA LYS A 89 -4.34 8.71 -7.09
C LYS A 89 -4.28 7.30 -6.50
N HIS A 90 -4.20 6.29 -7.36
CA HIS A 90 -4.14 4.87 -6.99
C HIS A 90 -2.83 4.27 -7.46
N PHE A 91 -2.13 3.64 -6.53
CA PHE A 91 -0.80 3.07 -6.72
C PHE A 91 -0.73 1.70 -6.06
N GLU A 92 -0.31 0.70 -6.83
CA GLU A 92 -0.21 -0.69 -6.39
C GLU A 92 1.18 -1.27 -6.72
N LEU A 93 1.72 -2.10 -5.82
CA LEU A 93 2.97 -2.82 -6.02
C LEU A 93 2.69 -4.29 -6.34
N GLY A 94 3.07 -4.70 -7.55
CA GLY A 94 3.00 -6.10 -7.98
C GLY A 94 1.57 -6.59 -8.16
N GLY A 95 0.68 -5.74 -8.69
CA GLY A 95 -0.62 -6.17 -9.16
C GLY A 95 -0.51 -7.02 -10.43
N ASP A 96 -1.59 -7.69 -10.79
CA ASP A 96 -1.63 -8.56 -11.96
C ASP A 96 -1.38 -7.78 -13.26
N LYS A 97 -0.67 -8.44 -14.17
CA LYS A 97 -0.49 -7.88 -15.52
C LYS A 97 -1.81 -8.00 -16.24
N LYS A 98 -2.25 -6.91 -16.88
CA LYS A 98 -3.47 -6.91 -17.68
C LYS A 98 -3.30 -7.85 -18.87
N THR A 99 -4.17 -8.84 -18.99
CA THR A 99 -4.24 -9.75 -20.16
C THR A 99 -4.76 -8.99 -21.37
N LYS A 100 -4.17 -9.19 -22.55
CA LYS A 100 -4.67 -8.60 -23.80
C LYS A 100 -5.86 -9.43 -24.30
N GLY A 101 -7.01 -8.80 -24.53
CA GLY A 101 -8.16 -9.42 -25.20
C GLY A 101 -9.05 -10.35 -24.36
N ALA A 102 -8.89 -10.39 -23.02
CA ALA A 102 -9.82 -11.12 -22.18
C ALA A 102 -11.19 -10.40 -22.14
N ALA A 103 -12.27 -11.12 -22.45
CA ALA A 103 -13.62 -10.63 -22.29
C ALA A 103 -13.84 -10.22 -20.83
N LEU A 104 -14.22 -8.97 -20.59
CA LEU A 104 -14.65 -8.54 -19.28
C LEU A 104 -15.94 -9.30 -18.98
N PHE A 105 -15.88 -10.27 -18.07
CA PHE A 105 -17.06 -10.97 -17.58
C PHE A 105 -17.93 -9.95 -16.84
N SER A 106 -18.83 -9.28 -17.56
CA SER A 106 -20.00 -8.67 -16.95
C SER A 106 -20.86 -9.84 -16.50
N LYS A 107 -20.84 -10.16 -15.21
CA LYS A 107 -21.95 -10.86 -14.57
C LYS A 107 -23.20 -9.99 -14.74
N ARG A 108 -23.88 -10.10 -15.89
CA ARG A 108 -25.32 -9.92 -15.93
C ARG A 108 -25.87 -11.25 -15.48
N GLU A 109 -26.52 -11.25 -14.33
CA GLU A 109 -27.31 -12.36 -13.83
C GLU A 109 -28.24 -12.82 -14.95
N ILE A 110 -27.98 -14.01 -15.50
CA ILE A 110 -28.97 -14.74 -16.27
C ILE A 110 -29.67 -15.60 -15.23
N SER A 111 -30.73 -15.02 -14.65
CA SER A 111 -31.75 -15.73 -13.90
C SER A 111 -32.49 -16.66 -14.86
N LEU A 112 -31.97 -17.86 -15.04
CA LEU A 112 -32.69 -18.99 -15.60
C LEU A 112 -32.49 -20.14 -14.62
N PHE A 113 -33.49 -20.39 -13.78
CA PHE A 113 -34.00 -21.72 -13.48
C PHE A 113 -35.21 -21.58 -12.55
N GLY A 114 -36.27 -20.98 -13.08
CA GLY A 114 -37.61 -21.37 -12.70
C GLY A 114 -37.94 -22.66 -13.46
N LEU A 115 -37.81 -23.81 -12.80
CA LEU A 115 -38.51 -25.04 -13.16
C LEU A 115 -38.70 -25.88 -11.90
N TRP A 116 -39.74 -25.46 -11.16
CA TRP A 116 -40.80 -26.31 -10.62
C TRP A 116 -40.65 -27.81 -10.93
N VAL A 117 -40.15 -28.61 -9.97
CA VAL A 117 -40.67 -29.96 -9.73
C VAL A 117 -40.71 -30.21 -8.23
N SER A 118 -41.94 -30.46 -7.81
CA SER A 118 -42.40 -30.85 -6.48
C SER A 118 -41.78 -32.16 -5.99
N HIS A 119 -41.33 -32.22 -4.74
CA HIS A 119 -41.68 -33.33 -3.84
C HIS A 119 -41.39 -32.99 -2.37
N CYS A 120 -42.49 -32.65 -1.70
CA CYS A 120 -42.81 -32.89 -0.30
C CYS A 120 -42.43 -34.35 0.06
N THR A 121 -41.59 -34.67 1.05
CA THR A 121 -41.98 -34.90 2.45
C THR A 121 -40.85 -35.65 3.21
N LEU A 122 -40.93 -35.58 4.56
CA LEU A 122 -40.18 -36.32 5.60
C LEU A 122 -38.74 -35.82 5.89
N ARG A 123 -38.51 -34.96 6.90
CA ARG A 123 -38.50 -35.23 8.35
C ARG A 123 -37.37 -36.16 8.77
N CYS A 124 -36.29 -35.60 9.34
CA CYS A 124 -35.67 -36.15 10.55
C CYS A 124 -34.82 -35.09 11.27
N VAL A 125 -35.15 -34.93 12.54
CA VAL A 125 -34.52 -34.11 13.57
C VAL A 125 -33.39 -34.94 14.21
N CYS A 126 -32.25 -34.30 14.51
CA CYS A 126 -31.26 -34.57 15.57
C CYS A 126 -29.97 -33.83 15.15
N GLY A 127 -29.47 -32.79 15.82
CA GLY A 127 -29.15 -32.71 17.24
C GLY A 127 -27.65 -32.96 17.40
N GLY A 128 -26.85 -31.92 17.67
CA GLY A 128 -25.39 -32.08 17.83
C GLY A 128 -24.60 -30.77 17.92
N HIS A 129 -24.68 -30.14 19.09
CA HIS A 129 -23.83 -29.05 19.58
C HIS A 129 -22.33 -29.47 19.52
N MET A 130 -21.44 -28.62 18.98
CA MET A 130 -20.01 -28.76 19.28
C MET A 130 -19.41 -27.37 19.56
N MET A 131 -19.06 -27.18 20.83
CA MET A 131 -18.55 -25.95 21.41
C MET A 131 -17.15 -25.59 20.91
N ALA A 132 -16.93 -24.29 20.78
CA ALA A 132 -15.65 -23.65 20.58
C ALA A 132 -14.74 -23.86 21.80
N MET A 133 -13.46 -24.17 21.56
CA MET A 133 -12.39 -24.05 22.56
C MET A 133 -11.44 -22.92 22.16
N GLU A 134 -11.43 -21.91 23.01
CA GLU A 134 -10.50 -20.78 23.06
C GLU A 134 -9.17 -21.28 23.66
N LYS A 135 -8.04 -20.99 23.00
CA LYS A 135 -6.69 -21.27 23.52
C LYS A 135 -6.04 -19.95 23.97
N LYS A 136 -5.53 -20.01 25.20
CA LYS A 136 -4.62 -19.08 25.88
C LYS A 136 -3.48 -18.57 24.99
#